data_AF-A0A3M2WPK2-F1
#
_entry.id   AF-A0A3M2WPK2-F1
#
_cell.length_a   1.000
_cell.length_b   1.000
_cell.length_c   1.000
_cell.angle_alpha   90.00
_cell.angle_beta   90.00
_cell.angle_gamma   90.00
#
_symmetry.space_group_name_H-M   'P 1'
#
loop_
_entity.id
_entity.type
_entity.pdbx_description
1 polymer ?
#
loop_
_entity_poly.entity_id
_entity_poly.type
_entity_poly.pdbx_seq_one_letter_code
_entity_poly.pdbx_strand_id
1 'polypeptide(L)' 'CPAVAIFSEDEIPAGMENFIELNAELAEVWPNITEKKDGMPDAADWDGKKGKIEHLER' A
#
# COMPACT_ATOMS: atom_id res chain seq x y z
N CYS A 1 11.05 1.19 1.73
CA CYS A 1 9.85 0.53 2.28
C CYS A 1 10.24 -0.86 2.76
N PRO A 2 10.17 -1.18 4.07
CA PRO A 2 10.54 -2.51 4.60
C PRO A 2 9.75 -3.66 3.98
N ALA A 3 8.44 -3.46 3.75
CA ALA A 3 7.55 -4.46 3.15
C ALA A 3 7.72 -4.65 1.63
N VAL A 4 8.69 -3.97 1.00
CA VAL A 4 8.95 -4.02 -0.45
C VAL A 4 7.68 -3.82 -1.29
N ALA A 5 6.81 -2.91 -0.85
CA ALA A 5 5.47 -2.71 -1.41
C ALA A 5 5.36 -1.49 -2.36
N ILE A 6 6.47 -0.88 -2.73
CA ILE A 6 6.51 0.27 -3.65
C ILE A 6 7.22 -0.19 -4.91
N PHE A 7 6.54 -0.02 -6.05
CA PHE A 7 7.02 -0.42 -7.37
C PHE A 7 6.93 0.78 -8.31
N SER A 8 7.76 0.75 -9.37
CA SER A 8 7.51 1.57 -10.54
C SER A 8 6.23 1.08 -11.23
N GLU A 9 5.49 1.96 -11.88
CA GLU A 9 4.20 1.62 -12.52
C GLU A 9 4.35 0.51 -13.58
N ASP A 10 5.45 0.55 -14.33
CA ASP A 10 5.84 -0.44 -15.34
C ASP A 10 6.42 -1.75 -14.76
N GLU A 11 6.75 -1.77 -13.46
CA GLU A 11 7.31 -2.91 -12.73
C GLU A 11 6.31 -3.50 -11.71
N ILE A 12 5.03 -3.15 -11.80
CA ILE A 12 3.97 -3.72 -10.95
C ILE A 12 3.91 -5.25 -11.17
N PRO A 13 3.97 -6.05 -10.10
CA PRO A 13 3.79 -7.50 -10.20
C PRO A 13 2.42 -7.88 -10.76
N ALA A 14 2.38 -8.95 -11.56
CA ALA A 14 1.14 -9.45 -12.14
C ALA A 14 0.09 -9.78 -11.06
N GLY A 15 -1.14 -9.30 -11.25
CA GLY A 15 -2.24 -9.43 -10.29
C GLY A 15 -2.30 -8.33 -9.21
N MET A 16 -1.48 -7.28 -9.34
CA MET A 16 -1.51 -6.08 -8.49
C MET A 16 -1.80 -4.78 -9.28
N GLU A 17 -2.18 -4.89 -10.55
CA GLU A 17 -2.40 -3.75 -11.46
C GLU A 17 -3.53 -2.84 -10.97
N ASN A 18 -4.50 -3.39 -10.24
CA ASN A 18 -5.59 -2.64 -9.62
C ASN A 18 -5.12 -1.59 -8.61
N PHE A 19 -3.88 -1.69 -8.09
CA PHE A 19 -3.33 -0.69 -7.18
C PHE A 19 -2.98 0.63 -7.88
N ILE A 20 -2.81 0.64 -9.21
CA ILE A 20 -2.52 1.88 -9.96
C ILE A 20 -3.70 2.84 -9.86
N GLU A 21 -4.88 2.38 -10.28
CA GLU A 21 -6.12 3.18 -10.23
C GLU A 21 -6.51 3.51 -8.78
N LEU A 22 -6.41 2.53 -7.88
CA LEU A 22 -6.69 2.74 -6.46
C LEU A 22 -5.81 3.83 -5.84
N ASN A 23 -4.51 3.85 -6.15
CA ASN A 23 -3.61 4.89 -5.65
C ASN A 23 -3.99 6.28 -6.20
N ALA A 24 -4.37 6.37 -7.48
CA ALA A 24 -4.83 7.62 -8.08
C ALA A 24 -6.12 8.12 -7.41
N GLU A 25 -7.10 7.25 -7.16
CA GLU A 25 -8.34 7.60 -6.47
C GLU A 25 -8.10 8.08 -5.02
N LEU A 26 -7.32 7.32 -4.25
CA LEU A 26 -7.12 7.60 -2.83
C LEU A 26 -6.23 8.82 -2.59
N ALA A 27 -5.29 9.11 -3.49
CA ALA A 27 -4.45 10.30 -3.42
C ALA A 27 -5.26 11.62 -3.45
N GLU A 28 -6.41 11.64 -4.12
CA GLU A 28 -7.29 12.81 -4.19
C GLU A 28 -8.12 13.05 -2.92
N VAL A 29 -8.37 11.99 -2.13
CA VAL A 29 -9.27 12.06 -0.97
C VAL A 29 -8.57 11.97 0.38
N TRP A 30 -7.39 11.33 0.46
CA TRP A 30 -6.67 11.16 1.71
C TRP A 30 -5.84 12.39 2.10
N PRO A 31 -5.68 12.65 3.41
CA PRO A 31 -4.82 13.73 3.89
C PRO A 31 -3.35 13.44 3.59
N ASN A 32 -2.57 14.49 3.34
CA ASN A 32 -1.15 14.36 3.06
C ASN A 32 -0.36 13.95 4.33
N ILE A 33 0.53 12.95 4.20
CA ILE A 33 1.47 12.53 5.25
C ILE A 33 2.90 12.92 4.85
N THR A 34 3.46 13.92 5.53
CA THR A 34 4.81 14.46 5.24
C THR A 34 5.88 14.04 6.26
N GLU A 35 5.48 13.44 7.38
CA GLU A 35 6.38 13.07 8.47
C GLU A 35 6.28 11.57 8.77
N LYS A 36 7.43 10.98 9.11
CA LYS A 36 7.50 9.58 9.51
C LYS A 36 6.80 9.38 10.86
N LYS A 37 5.97 8.35 10.95
CA LYS A 37 5.38 7.83 12.19
C LYS A 37 5.84 6.39 12.43
N ASP A 38 5.59 5.88 13.62
CA ASP A 38 5.82 4.47 13.90
C ASP A 38 4.89 3.58 13.06
N GLY A 39 5.37 2.37 12.74
CA GLY A 39 4.55 1.38 12.05
C GLY A 39 3.39 0.89 12.93
N MET A 40 2.41 0.23 12.32
CA MET A 40 1.32 -0.41 13.06
C MET A 40 1.87 -1.48 14.03
N PRO A 41 1.24 -1.69 15.20
CA PRO A 41 1.73 -2.63 16.22
C PRO A 41 1.95 -4.06 15.71
N ASP A 42 1.16 -4.50 14.73
CA ASP A 42 1.16 -5.83 14.14
C ASP A 42 1.80 -5.88 12.74
N ALA A 43 2.50 -4.82 12.32
CA ALA A 43 3.04 -4.71 10.96
C ALA A 43 3.94 -5.90 10.55
N ALA A 44 4.73 -6.44 11.49
CA ALA A 44 5.58 -7.60 11.24
C ALA A 44 4.78 -8.88 10.94
N ASP A 45 3.61 -9.06 11.56
CA ASP A 45 2.75 -10.22 11.34
C ASP A 45 2.02 -10.15 10.00
N TRP A 46 1.90 -8.95 9.42
CA TRP A 46 1.25 -8.71 8.13
C TRP A 46 2.22 -8.59 6.96
N ASP A 47 3.52 -8.48 7.21
CA ASP A 47 4.52 -8.46 6.16
C ASP A 47 4.54 -9.80 5.40
N GLY A 48 4.64 -9.74 4.08
CA GLY A 48 4.59 -10.92 3.18
C GLY A 48 3.23 -11.62 3.03
N LYS A 49 2.20 -11.33 3.85
CA LYS A 49 0.85 -11.87 3.63
C LYS A 49 0.24 -11.34 2.32
N LYS A 50 -0.33 -12.24 1.52
CA LYS A 50 -1.04 -11.93 0.27
C LYS A 50 -2.50 -11.60 0.52
N GLY A 51 -3.17 -10.98 -0.45
CA GLY A 51 -4.62 -10.75 -0.41
C GLY A 51 -5.08 -9.62 0.51
N LYS A 52 -4.16 -8.83 1.09
CA LYS A 52 -4.46 -7.78 2.09
C LYS A 52 -5.38 -6.65 1.60
N ILE A 53 -5.70 -6.58 0.31
CA ILE A 53 -6.63 -5.58 -0.23
C ILE A 53 -8.02 -5.68 0.39
N GLU A 54 -8.43 -6.87 0.83
CA GLU A 54 -9.72 -7.07 1.52
C GLU A 54 -9.80 -6.38 2.89
N HIS A 55 -8.66 -5.98 3.44
CA HIS A 55 -8.54 -5.26 4.71
C HIS A 55 -8.29 -3.75 4.54
N LEU A 56 -8.40 -3.22 3.31
CA LEU A 56 -8.24 -1.79 3.07
C LEU A 56 -9.40 -1.00 3.70
N GLU A 57 -9.06 -0.03 4.55
CA GLU A 57 -9.99 0.94 5.11
C GLU A 57 -9.91 2.25 4.31
N ARG A 58 -11.06 2.80 3.89
CA ARG A 58 -11.15 4.06 3.12
C ARG A 58 -11.30 5.27 4.04
#